data_AF-A0A1J1IBR9-F1
#
_entry.id   AF-A0A1J1IBR9-F1
#
_cell.length_a   1.000
_cell.length_b   1.000
_cell.length_c   1.000
_cell.angle_alpha   90.00
_cell.angle_beta   90.00
_cell.angle_gamma   90.00
#
_symmetry.space_group_name_H-M   'P 1'
#
loop_
_entity.id
_entity.type
_entity.pdbx_description
1 polymer ?
#
loop_
_entity_poly.entity_id
_entity_poly.type
_entity_poly.pdbx_seq_one_letter_code
_entity_poly.pdbx_strand_id
1 'polypeptide(L)'
;MSLFFNTDDGAHIERLNSEQKKHGIFINVRPSRAWDDNGRTQSQHQTPTFIHRRNNLNISPGELKREAFTEVIPKKNIIFDCLKPIYNFLRALAVFPLSRRDDSDEFQFHIQSPAMVYSAFVFVVVTIYSSYILMDRIVIVRTLEGRFEEAVIAYLFIVNLLPIIIVPLMWYESRKIAQILNSWSNFETIYFKTVGKSLQVDLKRKSLIISILLPILASGSVILTHYVIKTEDVQIGKAFLLQVMPYCYLDTLTYMMGAYWYLACEVLTYTARILAEDFQKVFINALRHIGPAAMVADYRSLWLSLSKLTRDTGTATCYTFTFINLYLFFVITLSIYGLMAQVSEGLGIKDIGLAVTAFCSVLLLFFICDEGHNASFNVKTIFQKKILMVELSWMNSDATTEINMFLRATEMNQANINLGGFFDVNRNLFKSVTYLVVLLQFQISIPSEDAAVIKGNNSDYVA
;
A
#
# COMPACT_ATOMS: atom_id res chain seq x y z
N MET A 1 -21.02 40.78 -22.73
CA MET A 1 -21.33 40.01 -23.95
C MET A 1 -22.11 38.79 -23.49
N SER A 2 -23.43 38.87 -23.62
CA SER A 2 -24.38 37.81 -23.26
C SER A 2 -24.42 36.75 -24.34
N LEU A 3 -24.66 35.49 -23.96
CA LEU A 3 -25.47 34.56 -24.74
C LEU A 3 -25.97 33.45 -23.82
N PHE A 4 -27.26 33.56 -23.49
CA PHE A 4 -28.11 32.51 -22.95
C PHE A 4 -28.29 31.40 -24.00
N PHE A 5 -28.36 30.14 -23.56
CA PHE A 5 -29.11 29.09 -24.25
C PHE A 5 -29.88 28.23 -23.23
N ASN A 6 -31.08 27.87 -23.67
CA ASN A 6 -32.26 27.45 -22.93
C ASN A 6 -32.15 26.12 -22.18
N THR A 7 -32.87 26.09 -21.06
CA THR A 7 -33.41 24.92 -20.37
C THR A 7 -34.56 24.31 -21.19
N ASP A 8 -34.34 23.22 -21.92
CA ASP A 8 -35.43 22.37 -22.45
C ASP A 8 -35.05 20.88 -22.67
N ASP A 9 -33.87 20.42 -22.23
CA ASP A 9 -33.42 19.03 -22.43
C ASP A 9 -33.88 18.04 -21.33
N GLY A 10 -34.62 18.51 -20.32
CA GLY A 10 -35.04 17.67 -19.18
C GLY A 10 -36.13 16.65 -19.50
N ALA A 11 -37.01 16.92 -20.49
CA ALA A 11 -38.19 16.10 -20.75
C ALA A 11 -37.93 14.93 -21.74
N HIS A 12 -36.81 14.93 -22.46
CA HIS A 12 -36.48 13.87 -23.43
C HIS A 12 -35.71 12.69 -22.81
N ILE A 13 -35.05 12.91 -21.66
CA ILE A 13 -34.27 11.87 -20.94
C ILE A 13 -35.19 10.95 -20.13
N GLU A 14 -36.34 11.44 -19.67
CA GLU A 14 -37.27 10.65 -18.84
C GLU A 14 -38.08 9.62 -19.64
N ARG A 15 -38.31 9.85 -20.95
CA ARG A 15 -38.97 8.88 -21.83
C ARG A 15 -38.07 7.70 -22.23
N LEU A 16 -36.77 7.91 -22.38
CA LEU A 16 -35.80 6.85 -22.71
C LEU A 16 -35.56 5.86 -21.55
N ASN A 17 -35.70 6.32 -20.30
CA ASN A 17 -35.58 5.45 -19.11
C ASN A 17 -36.79 4.53 -18.89
N SER A 18 -37.94 4.79 -19.53
CA SER A 18 -39.14 3.96 -19.40
C SER A 18 -39.15 2.71 -20.30
N GLU A 19 -38.41 2.73 -21.43
CA GLU A 19 -38.33 1.59 -22.35
C GLU A 19 -37.18 0.60 -22.03
N GLN A 20 -36.14 1.03 -21.32
CA GLN A 20 -35.03 0.13 -20.91
C GLN A 20 -35.38 -0.84 -19.77
N LYS A 21 -36.56 -0.71 -19.14
CA LYS A 21 -36.99 -1.57 -18.03
C LYS A 21 -37.63 -2.90 -18.45
N LYS A 22 -37.65 -3.25 -19.74
CA LYS A 22 -38.38 -4.43 -20.25
C LYS A 22 -37.56 -5.61 -20.78
N HIS A 23 -36.23 -5.60 -20.75
CA HIS A 23 -35.43 -6.76 -21.20
C HIS A 23 -34.37 -7.18 -20.17
N GLY A 24 -34.84 -7.69 -19.04
CA GLY A 24 -34.04 -8.48 -18.10
C GLY A 24 -34.36 -9.96 -18.27
N ILE A 25 -33.63 -10.66 -19.14
CA ILE A 25 -33.70 -12.13 -19.24
C ILE A 25 -32.85 -12.70 -18.09
N PHE A 26 -33.51 -12.96 -16.96
CA PHE A 26 -32.94 -13.75 -15.87
C PHE A 26 -33.02 -15.23 -16.22
N ILE A 27 -31.89 -15.88 -16.49
CA ILE A 27 -31.80 -17.34 -16.52
C ILE A 27 -31.77 -17.81 -15.06
N ASN A 28 -32.95 -18.18 -14.56
CA ASN A 28 -33.15 -18.72 -13.22
C ASN A 28 -33.09 -20.26 -13.31
N VAL A 29 -31.92 -20.86 -13.09
CA VAL A 29 -31.78 -22.31 -13.02
C VAL A 29 -32.24 -22.78 -11.64
N ARG A 30 -33.49 -23.20 -11.53
CA ARG A 30 -33.98 -24.00 -10.39
C ARG A 30 -33.49 -25.44 -10.54
N PRO A 31 -32.95 -26.08 -9.49
CA PRO A 31 -32.74 -27.51 -9.48
C PRO A 31 -34.10 -28.22 -9.33
N SER A 32 -34.40 -29.12 -10.27
CA SER A 32 -35.60 -29.96 -10.23
C SER A 32 -35.43 -31.02 -9.13
N ARG A 33 -36.21 -30.92 -8.06
CA ARG A 33 -36.43 -32.01 -7.08
C ARG A 33 -37.73 -32.71 -7.46
N ALA A 34 -37.63 -33.94 -7.93
CA ALA A 34 -38.73 -34.89 -7.92
C ALA A 34 -38.48 -35.87 -6.75
N TRP A 35 -39.47 -35.99 -5.88
CA TRP A 35 -39.58 -37.08 -4.92
C TRP A 35 -40.27 -38.24 -5.64
N ASP A 36 -39.80 -39.47 -5.41
CA ASP A 36 -40.69 -40.62 -5.21
C ASP A 36 -39.96 -41.77 -4.52
N ASP A 37 -40.74 -42.46 -3.70
CA ASP A 37 -40.40 -43.41 -2.65
C ASP A 37 -40.13 -44.85 -3.13
N ASN A 38 -39.34 -45.55 -2.31
CA ASN A 38 -39.38 -46.99 -1.98
C ASN A 38 -39.34 -48.09 -3.07
N GLY A 39 -38.24 -48.86 -3.06
CA GLY A 39 -38.20 -50.22 -3.61
C GLY A 39 -36.86 -50.94 -3.41
N ARG A 40 -36.79 -51.87 -2.45
CA ARG A 40 -35.68 -52.83 -2.24
C ARG A 40 -35.52 -53.75 -3.46
N THR A 41 -34.29 -54.03 -3.94
CA THR A 41 -33.66 -55.38 -4.01
C THR A 41 -32.27 -55.43 -4.68
N GLN A 42 -31.36 -56.16 -4.02
CA GLN A 42 -30.34 -57.12 -4.49
C GLN A 42 -29.47 -56.89 -5.76
N SER A 43 -28.15 -56.81 -5.49
CA SER A 43 -27.03 -57.56 -6.08
C SER A 43 -27.01 -57.93 -7.58
N GLN A 44 -26.00 -57.44 -8.32
CA GLN A 44 -25.20 -58.31 -9.19
C GLN A 44 -23.81 -57.74 -9.53
N HIS A 45 -22.83 -58.61 -9.33
CA HIS A 45 -21.44 -58.55 -9.79
C HIS A 45 -21.38 -58.63 -11.32
N GLN A 46 -20.52 -57.86 -11.99
CA GLN A 46 -19.90 -58.25 -13.26
C GLN A 46 -18.70 -57.37 -13.62
N THR A 47 -17.52 -57.98 -13.53
CA THR A 47 -16.27 -57.60 -14.20
C THR A 47 -16.32 -57.98 -15.68
N PRO A 48 -15.56 -57.28 -16.55
CA PRO A 48 -15.08 -57.90 -17.78
C PRO A 48 -13.54 -57.89 -17.84
N THR A 49 -13.00 -59.09 -17.82
CA THR A 49 -11.66 -59.47 -18.33
C THR A 49 -11.58 -59.26 -19.84
N PHE A 50 -10.50 -58.64 -20.33
CA PHE A 50 -10.10 -58.74 -21.74
C PHE A 50 -8.66 -59.24 -21.88
N ILE A 51 -8.53 -60.12 -22.87
CA ILE A 51 -7.50 -61.13 -23.08
C ILE A 51 -6.26 -60.56 -23.78
N HIS A 52 -5.10 -61.06 -23.34
CA HIS A 52 -3.78 -60.93 -23.95
C HIS A 52 -3.75 -61.28 -25.44
N ARG A 53 -3.17 -60.38 -26.26
CA ARG A 53 -2.54 -60.76 -27.53
C ARG A 53 -1.12 -60.20 -27.58
N ARG A 54 -0.14 -61.07 -27.34
CA ARG A 54 1.29 -60.84 -27.62
C ARG A 54 1.49 -60.87 -29.13
N ASN A 55 2.14 -59.84 -29.67
CA ASN A 55 3.01 -59.99 -30.83
C ASN A 55 4.35 -59.32 -30.50
N ASN A 56 5.40 -60.12 -30.63
CA ASN A 56 6.79 -59.76 -30.39
C ASN A 56 7.31 -58.82 -31.48
N LEU A 57 7.88 -57.69 -31.07
CA LEU A 57 8.94 -57.00 -31.81
C LEU A 57 10.03 -56.66 -30.80
N ASN A 58 11.14 -57.38 -30.92
CA ASN A 58 12.37 -57.15 -30.16
C ASN A 58 12.98 -55.80 -30.56
N ILE A 59 13.01 -54.85 -29.63
CA ILE A 59 13.96 -53.73 -29.66
C ILE A 59 14.53 -53.60 -28.23
N SER A 60 15.86 -53.54 -28.17
CA SER A 60 16.75 -53.48 -26.99
C SER A 60 16.30 -52.49 -25.89
N PRO A 61 16.56 -52.75 -24.59
CA PRO A 61 16.23 -51.83 -23.51
C PRO A 61 17.23 -50.67 -23.50
N GLY A 62 16.92 -49.62 -24.26
CA GLY A 62 17.64 -48.35 -24.25
C GLY A 62 16.66 -47.21 -24.02
N GLU A 63 16.74 -46.61 -22.84
CA GLU A 63 16.38 -45.21 -22.56
C GLU A 63 15.17 -44.63 -23.30
N LEU A 64 13.95 -45.04 -22.94
CA LEU A 64 12.79 -44.19 -23.18
C LEU A 64 12.66 -43.22 -22.00
N LYS A 65 13.26 -42.05 -22.18
CA LYS A 65 13.19 -40.89 -21.29
C LYS A 65 11.78 -40.70 -20.73
N ARG A 66 11.69 -40.86 -19.41
CA ARG A 66 10.59 -40.48 -18.55
C ARG A 66 10.57 -38.95 -18.35
N GLU A 67 10.64 -38.18 -19.43
CA GLU A 67 10.67 -36.70 -19.44
C GLU A 67 9.38 -36.08 -20.03
N ALA A 68 8.26 -36.81 -20.07
CA ALA A 68 7.02 -36.31 -20.67
C ALA A 68 5.98 -35.74 -19.67
N PHE A 69 6.22 -35.83 -18.36
CA PHE A 69 5.37 -35.20 -17.34
C PHE A 69 6.22 -34.77 -16.15
N THR A 70 7.12 -33.81 -16.35
CA THR A 70 7.48 -32.95 -15.23
C THR A 70 6.26 -32.04 -15.03
N GLU A 71 5.37 -32.39 -14.09
CA GLU A 71 4.47 -31.41 -13.52
C GLU A 71 5.34 -30.23 -13.10
N VAL A 72 5.27 -29.12 -13.85
CA VAL A 72 5.94 -27.89 -13.46
C VAL A 72 5.18 -27.41 -12.24
N ILE A 73 5.64 -27.85 -11.06
CA ILE A 73 5.07 -27.44 -9.78
C ILE A 73 5.18 -25.91 -9.76
N PRO A 74 4.05 -25.18 -9.70
CA PRO A 74 4.09 -23.73 -9.72
C PRO A 74 4.92 -23.27 -8.52
N LYS A 75 5.97 -22.47 -8.78
CA LYS A 75 6.75 -21.85 -7.71
C LYS A 75 5.84 -20.85 -6.99
N LYS A 76 5.29 -21.28 -5.85
CA LYS A 76 4.32 -20.53 -5.07
C LYS A 76 5.02 -19.51 -4.17
N ASN A 77 4.42 -18.34 -3.98
CA ASN A 77 4.83 -17.25 -3.09
C ASN A 77 6.06 -16.45 -3.53
N ILE A 78 6.24 -16.25 -4.84
CA ILE A 78 7.35 -15.46 -5.40
C ILE A 78 7.28 -14.02 -4.88
N ILE A 79 6.08 -13.45 -4.82
CA ILE A 79 5.84 -12.09 -4.34
C ILE A 79 6.18 -11.97 -2.85
N PHE A 80 5.76 -12.95 -2.05
CA PHE A 80 6.09 -12.98 -0.62
C PHE A 80 7.60 -13.10 -0.40
N ASP A 81 8.29 -13.94 -1.17
CA ASP A 81 9.75 -14.10 -1.06
C ASP A 81 10.51 -12.82 -1.41
N CYS A 82 9.96 -11.96 -2.28
CA CYS A 82 10.52 -10.65 -2.57
C CYS A 82 10.37 -9.66 -1.41
N LEU A 83 9.23 -9.72 -0.70
CA LEU A 83 8.91 -8.82 0.41
C LEU A 83 9.39 -9.33 1.78
N LYS A 84 9.81 -10.59 1.85
CA LYS A 84 10.27 -11.29 3.06
C LYS A 84 11.30 -10.52 3.90
N PRO A 85 12.32 -9.84 3.32
CA PRO A 85 13.26 -9.06 4.11
C PRO A 85 12.57 -7.99 4.98
N ILE A 86 11.65 -7.22 4.41
CA ILE A 86 10.91 -6.18 5.14
C ILE A 86 9.96 -6.79 6.17
N TYR A 87 9.26 -7.87 5.83
CA TYR A 87 8.37 -8.54 6.80
C TYR A 87 9.14 -9.09 8.00
N ASN A 88 10.31 -9.68 7.76
CA ASN A 88 11.17 -10.16 8.84
C ASN A 88 11.68 -9.00 9.71
N PHE A 89 12.00 -7.85 9.11
CA PHE A 89 12.42 -6.67 9.87
C PHE A 89 11.28 -6.09 10.71
N LEU A 90 10.08 -5.91 10.13
CA LEU A 90 8.91 -5.44 10.88
C LEU A 90 8.49 -6.41 11.98
N ARG A 91 8.72 -7.72 11.78
CA ARG A 91 8.55 -8.73 12.81
C ARG A 91 9.61 -8.63 13.91
N ALA A 92 10.87 -8.33 13.56
CA ALA A 92 11.93 -8.08 14.54
C ALA A 92 11.64 -6.84 15.40
N LEU A 93 11.09 -5.77 14.79
CA LEU A 93 10.53 -4.61 15.48
C LEU A 93 9.23 -4.90 16.25
N ALA A 94 8.76 -6.14 16.29
CA ALA A 94 7.54 -6.53 17.01
C ALA A 94 6.23 -5.84 16.52
N VAL A 95 6.24 -5.26 15.32
CA VAL A 95 5.08 -4.57 14.73
C VAL A 95 4.15 -5.54 14.01
N PHE A 96 4.71 -6.63 13.46
CA PHE A 96 4.02 -7.51 12.52
C PHE A 96 3.83 -8.94 13.07
N PRO A 97 2.73 -9.20 13.79
CA PRO A 97 2.44 -10.49 14.43
C PRO A 97 1.79 -11.50 13.46
N LEU A 98 2.32 -11.64 12.23
CA LEU A 98 1.84 -12.68 11.31
C LEU A 98 2.56 -14.01 11.56
N SER A 99 1.78 -15.08 11.68
CA SER A 99 2.27 -16.45 11.73
C SER A 99 1.88 -17.17 10.44
N ARG A 100 2.83 -17.92 9.87
CA ARG A 100 2.57 -18.83 8.75
C ARG A 100 2.17 -20.17 9.36
N ARG A 101 1.09 -20.77 8.85
CA ARG A 101 0.72 -22.12 9.27
C ARG A 101 1.62 -23.12 8.55
N ASP A 102 2.36 -23.93 9.30
CA ASP A 102 3.33 -24.89 8.76
C ASP A 102 2.70 -25.94 7.83
N ASP A 103 1.38 -26.14 7.92
CA ASP A 103 0.65 -27.22 7.25
C ASP A 103 -0.07 -26.79 5.94
N SER A 104 -0.44 -25.51 5.80
CA SER A 104 -1.22 -25.03 4.63
C SER A 104 -0.59 -23.88 3.86
N ASP A 105 0.58 -23.40 4.28
CA ASP A 105 1.31 -22.32 3.62
C ASP A 105 0.56 -20.95 3.60
N GLU A 106 -0.59 -20.88 4.28
CA GLU A 106 -1.45 -19.70 4.38
C GLU A 106 -1.06 -18.80 5.57
N PHE A 107 -1.23 -17.50 5.38
CA PHE A 107 -1.05 -16.49 6.42
C PHE A 107 -2.31 -16.38 7.26
N GLN A 108 -2.19 -16.55 8.58
CA GLN A 108 -3.28 -16.33 9.52
C GLN A 108 -2.80 -15.49 10.70
N PHE A 109 -3.65 -14.54 11.12
CA PHE A 109 -3.44 -13.78 12.35
C PHE A 109 -4.23 -14.42 13.48
N HIS A 110 -3.50 -14.95 14.47
CA HIS A 110 -4.06 -15.46 15.72
C HIS A 110 -3.51 -14.65 16.89
N ILE A 111 -4.42 -14.16 17.74
CA ILE A 111 -4.08 -13.33 18.92
C ILE A 111 -3.22 -14.12 19.92
N GLN A 112 -3.38 -15.45 19.98
CA GLN A 112 -2.62 -16.34 20.86
C GLN A 112 -1.33 -16.89 20.22
N SER A 113 -0.85 -16.30 19.13
CA SER A 113 0.40 -16.75 18.50
C SER A 113 1.64 -16.31 19.31
N PRO A 114 2.74 -17.09 19.29
CA PRO A 114 3.98 -16.70 19.97
C PRO A 114 4.56 -15.39 19.42
N ALA A 115 4.31 -15.08 18.14
CA ALA A 115 4.67 -13.81 17.54
C ALA A 115 3.90 -12.64 18.16
N MET A 116 2.60 -12.80 18.45
CA MET A 116 1.79 -11.77 19.11
C MET A 116 2.23 -11.54 20.56
N VAL A 117 2.60 -12.60 21.29
CA VAL A 117 3.11 -12.47 22.67
C VAL A 117 4.41 -11.67 22.71
N TYR A 118 5.36 -11.98 21.80
CA TYR A 118 6.59 -11.19 21.65
C TYR A 118 6.29 -9.73 21.31
N SER A 119 5.42 -9.49 20.33
CA SER A 119 4.96 -8.15 19.95
C SER A 119 4.34 -7.37 21.11
N ALA A 120 3.48 -8.02 21.89
CA ALA A 120 2.84 -7.41 23.06
C ALA A 120 3.85 -7.04 24.14
N PHE A 121 4.81 -7.92 24.42
CA PHE A 121 5.86 -7.65 25.41
C PHE A 121 6.73 -6.46 25.01
N VAL A 122 7.25 -6.44 23.77
CA VAL A 122 8.08 -5.33 23.27
C VAL A 122 7.29 -4.02 23.25
N PHE A 123 6.03 -4.06 22.81
CA PHE A 123 5.15 -2.89 22.84
C PHE A 123 5.01 -2.32 24.26
N VAL A 124 4.70 -3.14 25.26
CA VAL A 124 4.58 -2.70 26.66
C VAL A 124 5.87 -2.05 27.15
N VAL A 125 7.04 -2.65 26.88
CA VAL A 125 8.33 -2.09 27.25
C VAL A 125 8.57 -0.73 26.58
N VAL A 126 8.35 -0.64 25.27
CA VAL A 126 8.53 0.61 24.50
C VAL A 126 7.53 1.68 24.94
N THR A 127 6.29 1.31 25.29
CA THR A 127 5.27 2.23 25.80
C THR A 127 5.65 2.78 27.16
N ILE A 128 6.00 1.92 28.13
CA ILE A 128 6.44 2.38 29.46
C ILE A 128 7.61 3.36 29.30
N TYR A 129 8.57 3.00 28.45
CA TYR A 129 9.77 3.80 28.26
C TYR A 129 9.53 5.11 27.51
N SER A 130 8.71 5.10 26.46
CA SER A 130 8.28 6.32 25.75
C SER A 130 7.45 7.23 26.64
N SER A 131 6.57 6.68 27.49
CA SER A 131 5.78 7.45 28.45
C SER A 131 6.63 8.12 29.51
N TYR A 132 7.69 7.46 29.99
CA TYR A 132 8.65 8.07 30.92
C TYR A 132 9.33 9.30 30.30
N ILE A 133 9.84 9.18 29.06
CA ILE A 133 10.45 10.29 28.34
C ILE A 133 9.44 11.40 28.03
N LEU A 134 8.20 11.03 27.67
CA LEU A 134 7.13 12.00 27.43
C LEU A 134 6.86 12.86 28.67
N MET A 135 6.80 12.27 29.85
CA MET A 135 6.59 13.01 31.10
C MET A 135 7.74 13.97 31.40
N ASP A 136 8.99 13.51 31.23
CA ASP A 136 10.20 14.35 31.36
C ASP A 136 10.14 15.55 30.39
N ARG A 137 9.76 15.31 29.13
CA ARG A 137 9.62 16.35 28.10
C ARG A 137 8.50 17.34 28.40
N ILE A 138 7.35 16.88 28.89
CA ILE A 138 6.24 17.77 29.25
C ILE A 138 6.63 18.70 30.40
N VAL A 139 7.38 18.22 31.39
CA VAL A 139 7.90 19.07 32.48
C VAL A 139 8.84 20.13 31.92
N ILE A 140 9.80 19.74 31.08
CA ILE A 140 10.74 20.66 30.43
C ILE A 140 10.01 21.73 29.61
N VAL A 141 9.03 21.34 28.79
CA VAL A 141 8.22 22.26 27.97
C VAL A 141 7.47 23.28 28.85
N ARG A 142 6.97 22.87 30.01
CA ARG A 142 6.27 23.78 30.94
C ARG A 142 7.19 24.76 31.64
N THR A 143 8.47 24.45 31.78
CA THR A 143 9.47 25.29 32.44
C THR A 143 10.21 26.22 31.49
N LEU A 144 10.03 26.06 30.17
CA LEU A 144 10.64 26.92 29.16
C LEU A 144 9.91 28.26 29.08
N GLU A 145 10.38 29.24 29.87
CA GLU A 145 10.02 30.65 29.74
C GLU A 145 11.13 31.36 28.95
N GLY A 146 10.94 31.60 27.64
CA GLY A 146 11.72 32.68 27.01
C GLY A 146 11.90 32.69 25.50
N ARG A 147 12.06 31.56 24.80
CA ARG A 147 12.30 31.60 23.34
C ARG A 147 11.37 30.67 22.60
N PHE A 148 10.58 31.29 21.72
CA PHE A 148 9.59 30.63 20.89
C PHE A 148 10.17 29.44 20.08
N GLU A 149 11.39 29.62 19.58
CA GLU A 149 12.16 28.62 18.85
C GLU A 149 12.45 27.34 19.68
N GLU A 150 12.87 27.51 20.93
CA GLU A 150 13.15 26.41 21.85
C GLU A 150 11.87 25.63 22.19
N ALA A 151 10.73 26.33 22.26
CA ALA A 151 9.43 25.68 22.44
C ALA A 151 9.06 24.81 21.23
N VAL A 152 9.27 25.28 19.99
CA VAL A 152 8.99 24.49 18.76
C VAL A 152 9.83 23.21 18.73
N ILE A 153 11.12 23.30 19.05
CA ILE A 153 12.02 22.14 19.13
C ILE A 153 11.55 21.16 20.22
N ALA A 154 11.15 21.67 21.39
CA ALA A 154 10.66 20.84 22.48
C ALA A 154 9.32 20.13 22.13
N TYR A 155 8.41 20.80 21.40
CA TYR A 155 7.22 20.16 20.86
C TYR A 155 7.55 19.08 19.82
N LEU A 156 8.52 19.31 18.94
CA LEU A 156 8.96 18.32 17.96
C LEU A 156 9.43 17.02 18.63
N PHE A 157 10.14 17.11 19.76
CA PHE A 157 10.53 15.93 20.55
C PHE A 157 9.36 15.18 21.19
N ILE A 158 8.26 15.85 21.53
CA ILE A 158 7.05 15.18 22.00
C ILE A 158 6.36 14.47 20.84
N VAL A 159 6.27 15.15 19.71
CA VAL A 159 5.59 14.67 18.50
C VAL A 159 6.28 13.43 17.93
N ASN A 160 7.61 13.41 17.94
CA ASN A 160 8.39 12.25 17.50
C ASN A 160 8.17 10.97 18.35
N LEU A 161 7.44 11.05 19.46
CA LEU A 161 6.99 9.88 20.23
C LEU A 161 5.63 9.33 19.76
N LEU A 162 4.84 10.10 19.01
CA LEU A 162 3.53 9.70 18.50
C LEU A 162 3.53 8.46 17.58
N PRO A 163 4.58 8.13 16.81
CA PRO A 163 4.62 6.92 16.00
C PRO A 163 4.39 5.61 16.77
N ILE A 164 4.44 5.63 18.12
CA ILE A 164 4.06 4.47 18.93
C ILE A 164 2.63 3.97 18.67
N ILE A 165 1.73 4.86 18.24
CA ILE A 165 0.33 4.55 17.90
C ILE A 165 0.24 3.66 16.64
N ILE A 166 1.28 3.64 15.79
CA ILE A 166 1.33 2.78 14.59
C ILE A 166 1.24 1.29 14.97
N VAL A 167 1.86 0.88 16.07
CA VAL A 167 1.93 -0.53 16.48
C VAL A 167 0.53 -1.14 16.70
N PRO A 168 -0.34 -0.58 17.56
CA PRO A 168 -1.68 -1.12 17.74
C PRO A 168 -2.57 -0.97 16.49
N LEU A 169 -2.40 0.08 15.68
CA LEU A 169 -3.10 0.23 14.40
C LEU A 169 -2.76 -0.94 13.45
N MET A 170 -1.48 -1.30 13.37
CA MET A 170 -1.02 -2.42 12.55
C MET A 170 -1.57 -3.77 13.05
N TRP A 171 -1.70 -3.98 14.35
CA TRP A 171 -2.31 -5.20 14.89
C TRP A 171 -3.79 -5.31 14.52
N TYR A 172 -4.51 -4.19 14.56
CA TYR A 172 -5.90 -4.14 14.11
C TYR A 172 -6.05 -4.49 12.62
N GLU A 173 -5.11 -4.01 11.80
CA GLU A 173 -5.09 -4.23 10.35
C GLU A 173 -4.49 -5.58 9.92
N SER A 174 -3.77 -6.26 10.81
CA SER A 174 -3.03 -7.51 10.52
C SER A 174 -3.89 -8.62 9.89
N ARG A 175 -5.16 -8.73 10.27
CA ARG A 175 -6.11 -9.70 9.66
C ARG A 175 -6.33 -9.43 8.17
N LYS A 176 -6.50 -8.17 7.80
CA LYS A 176 -6.70 -7.76 6.40
C LYS A 176 -5.42 -7.93 5.59
N ILE A 177 -4.27 -7.62 6.19
CA ILE A 177 -2.96 -7.82 5.55
C ILE A 177 -2.72 -9.30 5.25
N ALA A 178 -3.05 -10.21 6.19
CA ALA A 178 -2.97 -11.65 5.95
C ALA A 178 -3.86 -12.11 4.78
N GLN A 179 -5.07 -11.57 4.67
CA GLN A 179 -5.97 -11.86 3.54
C GLN A 179 -5.41 -11.38 2.19
N ILE A 180 -4.72 -10.24 2.17
CA ILE A 180 -4.03 -9.75 0.95
C ILE A 180 -2.91 -10.70 0.55
N LEU A 181 -2.08 -11.13 1.49
CA LEU A 181 -0.99 -12.07 1.21
C LEU A 181 -1.51 -13.40 0.64
N ASN A 182 -2.62 -13.92 1.18
CA ASN A 182 -3.28 -15.10 0.63
C ASN A 182 -3.87 -14.84 -0.78
N SER A 183 -4.44 -13.65 -0.99
CA SER A 183 -4.97 -13.24 -2.31
C SER A 183 -3.88 -13.12 -3.36
N TRP A 184 -2.67 -12.70 -2.98
CA TRP A 184 -1.49 -12.71 -3.85
C TRP A 184 -1.09 -14.13 -4.26
N SER A 185 -1.07 -15.08 -3.32
CA SER A 185 -0.78 -16.49 -3.61
C SER A 185 -1.79 -17.11 -4.58
N ASN A 186 -3.07 -16.76 -4.42
CA ASN A 186 -4.12 -17.17 -5.36
C ASN A 186 -3.91 -16.52 -6.74
N PHE A 187 -3.59 -15.22 -6.79
CA PHE A 187 -3.30 -14.52 -8.03
C PHE A 187 -2.14 -15.15 -8.80
N GLU A 188 -1.04 -15.50 -8.14
CA GLU A 188 0.09 -16.21 -8.76
C GLU A 188 -0.35 -17.54 -9.39
N THR A 189 -1.22 -18.27 -8.70
CA THR A 189 -1.76 -19.56 -9.18
C THR A 189 -2.63 -19.37 -10.42
N ILE A 190 -3.50 -18.36 -10.42
CA ILE A 190 -4.35 -18.04 -11.58
C ILE A 190 -3.48 -17.58 -12.75
N TYR A 191 -2.49 -16.71 -12.51
CA TYR A 191 -1.58 -16.21 -13.53
C TYR A 191 -0.78 -17.35 -14.18
N PHE A 192 -0.25 -18.28 -13.40
CA PHE A 192 0.45 -19.45 -13.92
C PHE A 192 -0.46 -20.32 -14.80
N LYS A 193 -1.72 -20.53 -14.41
CA LYS A 193 -2.70 -21.29 -15.20
C LYS A 193 -3.05 -20.61 -16.53
N THR A 194 -3.16 -19.28 -16.56
CA THR A 194 -3.54 -18.53 -17.76
C THR A 194 -2.37 -18.30 -18.72
N VAL A 195 -1.19 -17.92 -18.21
CA VAL A 195 -0.04 -17.53 -19.05
C VAL A 195 0.93 -18.70 -19.27
N GLY A 196 0.88 -19.73 -18.43
CA GLY A 196 1.80 -20.88 -18.48
C GLY A 196 3.24 -20.53 -18.05
N LYS A 197 3.44 -19.35 -17.47
CA LYS A 197 4.74 -18.84 -17.00
C LYS A 197 4.64 -18.40 -15.55
N SER A 198 5.72 -18.59 -14.79
CA SER A 198 5.83 -18.04 -13.43
C SER A 198 6.00 -16.51 -13.49
N LEU A 199 5.35 -15.79 -12.58
CA LEU A 199 5.51 -14.33 -12.48
C LEU A 199 6.97 -13.99 -12.10
N GLN A 200 7.69 -13.33 -13.01
CA GLN A 200 9.09 -12.96 -12.80
C GLN A 200 9.19 -11.56 -12.18
N VAL A 201 9.01 -11.48 -10.85
CA VAL A 201 9.26 -10.25 -10.08
C VAL A 201 10.62 -10.37 -9.41
N ASP A 202 11.62 -9.61 -9.84
CA ASP A 202 12.93 -9.55 -9.18
C ASP A 202 13.07 -8.27 -8.35
N LEU A 203 12.41 -8.26 -7.19
CA LEU A 203 12.48 -7.15 -6.22
C LEU A 203 13.28 -7.52 -4.96
N LYS A 204 13.77 -8.76 -4.86
CA LYS A 204 14.38 -9.28 -3.63
C LYS A 204 15.66 -8.53 -3.26
N ARG A 205 16.52 -8.22 -4.24
CA ARG A 205 17.76 -7.45 -4.00
C ARG A 205 17.45 -6.03 -3.55
N LYS A 206 16.50 -5.36 -4.21
CA LYS A 206 16.05 -4.01 -3.87
C LYS A 206 15.46 -3.97 -2.45
N SER A 207 14.59 -4.92 -2.14
CA SER A 207 13.98 -5.11 -0.80
C SER A 207 15.01 -5.31 0.30
N LEU A 208 16.03 -6.14 0.05
CA LEU A 208 17.13 -6.37 1.00
C LEU A 208 17.95 -5.09 1.23
N ILE A 209 18.32 -4.37 0.17
CA ILE A 209 19.08 -3.12 0.28
C ILE A 209 18.30 -2.09 1.10
N ILE A 210 17.02 -1.90 0.80
CA ILE A 210 16.16 -0.96 1.53
C ILE A 210 16.05 -1.37 3.01
N SER A 211 15.85 -2.66 3.30
CA SER A 211 15.70 -3.16 4.67
C SER A 211 16.96 -2.99 5.54
N ILE A 212 18.14 -2.80 4.94
CA ILE A 212 19.40 -2.59 5.68
C ILE A 212 19.77 -1.10 5.70
N LEU A 213 19.71 -0.44 4.55
CA LEU A 213 20.15 0.96 4.41
C LEU A 213 19.22 1.92 5.15
N LEU A 214 17.91 1.69 5.09
CA LEU A 214 16.92 2.64 5.61
C LEU A 214 16.93 2.74 7.15
N PRO A 215 17.04 1.64 7.92
CA PRO A 215 17.22 1.72 9.38
C PRO A 215 18.51 2.43 9.80
N ILE A 216 19.60 2.23 9.05
CA ILE A 216 20.89 2.91 9.30
C ILE A 216 20.72 4.41 9.06
N LEU A 217 20.04 4.79 7.97
CA LEU A 217 19.76 6.19 7.66
C LEU A 217 18.86 6.83 8.73
N ALA A 218 17.78 6.16 9.14
CA ALA A 218 16.85 6.66 10.16
C ALA A 218 17.53 6.83 11.53
N SER A 219 18.27 5.81 11.97
CA SER A 219 19.03 5.90 13.22
C SER A 219 20.10 6.99 13.14
N GLY A 220 20.78 7.10 11.99
CA GLY A 220 21.77 8.14 11.72
C GLY A 220 21.18 9.56 11.77
N SER A 221 20.00 9.80 11.17
CA SER A 221 19.33 11.09 11.25
C SER A 221 18.94 11.46 12.67
N VAL A 222 18.40 10.51 13.45
CA VAL A 222 18.04 10.78 14.85
C VAL A 222 19.26 11.09 15.70
N ILE A 223 20.34 10.32 15.57
CA ILE A 223 21.57 10.54 16.32
C ILE A 223 22.18 11.90 15.96
N LEU A 224 22.21 12.24 14.68
CA LEU A 224 22.69 13.54 14.21
C LEU A 224 21.85 14.68 14.79
N THR A 225 20.52 14.60 14.66
CA THR A 225 19.61 15.62 15.20
C THR A 225 19.77 15.79 16.71
N HIS A 226 19.87 14.68 17.48
CA HIS A 226 20.05 14.76 18.94
C HIS A 226 21.45 15.21 19.35
N TYR A 227 22.49 14.86 18.60
CA TYR A 227 23.85 15.32 18.83
C TYR A 227 23.92 16.83 18.63
N VAL A 228 23.46 17.30 17.47
CA VAL A 228 23.47 18.70 17.06
C VAL A 228 22.68 19.60 18.03
N ILE A 229 21.48 19.16 18.45
CA ILE A 229 20.62 19.94 19.36
C ILE A 229 21.18 19.98 20.80
N LYS A 230 21.88 18.94 21.27
CA LYS A 230 22.43 18.87 22.63
C LYS A 230 23.86 19.38 22.78
N THR A 231 24.51 19.82 21.69
CA THR A 231 25.90 20.30 21.73
C THR A 231 26.13 21.51 22.65
N GLU A 232 25.08 22.18 23.14
CA GLU A 232 25.20 23.29 24.10
C GLU A 232 25.23 22.86 25.57
N ASP A 233 24.70 21.68 25.94
CA ASP A 233 24.70 21.17 27.32
C ASP A 233 25.56 19.90 27.43
N VAL A 234 26.87 20.13 27.52
CA VAL A 234 27.90 19.09 27.69
C VAL A 234 27.82 18.51 29.10
N GLN A 235 26.88 17.59 29.36
CA GLN A 235 27.06 16.63 30.43
C GLN A 235 26.28 15.30 30.24
N ILE A 236 27.07 14.21 30.33
CA ILE A 236 26.69 12.83 30.73
C ILE A 236 26.34 11.86 29.57
N GLY A 237 27.41 11.28 29.01
CA GLY A 237 27.44 10.22 27.99
C GLY A 237 26.90 8.83 28.39
N LYS A 238 26.02 8.72 29.40
CA LYS A 238 25.29 7.47 29.72
C LYS A 238 23.76 7.66 29.74
N ALA A 239 23.28 8.80 30.24
CA ALA A 239 21.85 9.15 30.16
C ALA A 239 21.43 9.50 28.73
N PHE A 240 22.35 10.02 27.91
CA PHE A 240 22.11 10.36 26.51
C PHE A 240 21.66 9.15 25.68
N LEU A 241 22.39 8.04 25.73
CA LEU A 241 22.06 6.84 24.96
C LEU A 241 20.71 6.27 25.37
N LEU A 242 20.45 6.22 26.69
CA LEU A 242 19.18 5.76 27.21
C LEU A 242 18.05 6.62 26.62
N GLN A 243 18.14 7.95 26.67
CA GLN A 243 17.10 8.86 26.19
C GLN A 243 16.90 8.87 24.66
N VAL A 244 17.93 8.60 23.87
CA VAL A 244 17.86 8.63 22.39
C VAL A 244 17.28 7.33 21.80
N MET A 245 17.42 6.21 22.50
CA MET A 245 16.97 4.89 22.01
C MET A 245 15.51 4.83 21.54
N PRO A 246 14.52 5.42 22.24
CA PRO A 246 13.12 5.35 21.80
C PRO A 246 12.87 6.17 20.55
N TYR A 247 13.55 7.30 20.41
CA TYR A 247 13.51 8.09 19.19
C TYR A 247 14.09 7.32 18.02
N CYS A 248 15.23 6.65 18.19
CA CYS A 248 15.78 5.78 17.14
C CYS A 248 14.82 4.65 16.76
N TYR A 249 14.18 4.02 17.74
CA TYR A 249 13.21 2.95 17.50
C TYR A 249 11.97 3.45 16.75
N LEU A 250 11.36 4.55 17.21
CA LEU A 250 10.12 5.08 16.64
C LEU A 250 10.32 5.73 15.26
N ASP A 251 11.48 6.35 15.03
CA ASP A 251 11.82 6.86 13.71
C ASP A 251 12.10 5.71 12.73
N THR A 252 12.88 4.71 13.15
CA THR A 252 13.09 3.48 12.37
C THR A 252 11.76 2.79 12.05
N LEU A 253 10.83 2.73 13.00
CA LEU A 253 9.48 2.21 12.80
C LEU A 253 8.75 2.96 11.68
N THR A 254 8.73 4.29 11.73
CA THR A 254 8.05 5.13 10.74
C THR A 254 8.63 4.93 9.34
N TYR A 255 9.96 4.92 9.22
CA TYR A 255 10.65 4.75 7.94
C TYR A 255 10.43 3.35 7.37
N MET A 256 10.48 2.32 8.21
CA MET A 256 10.23 0.94 7.78
C MET A 256 8.77 0.71 7.37
N MET A 257 7.81 1.41 7.96
CA MET A 257 6.44 1.42 7.48
C MET A 257 6.31 2.08 6.10
N GLY A 258 7.00 3.19 5.87
CA GLY A 258 7.10 3.79 4.53
C GLY A 258 7.73 2.85 3.50
N ALA A 259 8.79 2.13 3.88
CA ALA A 259 9.43 1.12 3.03
C ALA A 259 8.51 -0.05 2.69
N TYR A 260 7.72 -0.50 3.66
CA TYR A 260 6.70 -1.53 3.44
C TYR A 260 5.67 -1.10 2.40
N TRP A 261 5.15 0.12 2.52
CA TRP A 261 4.23 0.69 1.51
C TRP A 261 4.87 0.81 0.14
N TYR A 262 6.07 1.39 0.10
CA TYR A 262 6.85 1.56 -1.11
C TYR A 262 6.97 0.24 -1.88
N LEU A 263 7.41 -0.83 -1.21
CA LEU A 263 7.56 -2.12 -1.86
C LEU A 263 6.21 -2.77 -2.22
N ALA A 264 5.17 -2.60 -1.41
CA ALA A 264 3.84 -3.14 -1.72
C ALA A 264 3.27 -2.50 -3.00
N CYS A 265 3.36 -1.18 -3.13
CA CYS A 265 2.97 -0.44 -4.33
C CYS A 265 3.87 -0.80 -5.54
N GLU A 266 5.16 -0.96 -5.32
CA GLU A 266 6.11 -1.31 -6.38
C GLU A 266 5.82 -2.72 -6.95
N VAL A 267 5.50 -3.70 -6.10
CA VAL A 267 5.07 -5.04 -6.54
C VAL A 267 3.82 -4.96 -7.42
N LEU A 268 2.82 -4.16 -7.01
CA LEU A 268 1.60 -3.93 -7.80
C LEU A 268 1.95 -3.32 -9.17
N THR A 269 2.80 -2.30 -9.19
CA THR A 269 3.29 -1.64 -10.41
C THR A 269 3.98 -2.63 -11.35
N TYR A 270 4.96 -3.40 -10.86
CA TYR A 270 5.68 -4.37 -11.69
C TYR A 270 4.76 -5.46 -12.23
N THR A 271 3.88 -5.99 -11.39
CA THR A 271 2.92 -7.02 -11.80
C THR A 271 1.98 -6.50 -12.88
N ALA A 272 1.50 -5.26 -12.75
CA ALA A 272 0.66 -4.63 -13.76
C ALA A 272 1.38 -4.47 -15.11
N ARG A 273 2.66 -4.07 -15.09
CA ARG A 273 3.47 -3.92 -16.31
C ARG A 273 3.71 -5.26 -17.00
N ILE A 274 4.11 -6.29 -16.25
CA ILE A 274 4.32 -7.65 -16.78
C ILE A 274 3.02 -8.18 -17.39
N LEU A 275 1.90 -8.09 -16.67
CA LEU A 275 0.61 -8.55 -17.16
C LEU A 275 0.20 -7.83 -18.45
N ALA A 276 0.41 -6.52 -18.53
CA ALA A 276 0.06 -5.74 -19.71
C ALA A 276 0.97 -6.04 -20.91
N GLU A 277 2.26 -6.28 -20.67
CA GLU A 277 3.18 -6.74 -21.73
C GLU A 277 2.85 -8.13 -22.24
N ASP A 278 2.55 -9.07 -21.35
CA ASP A 278 2.18 -10.43 -21.74
C ASP A 278 0.86 -10.45 -22.49
N PHE A 279 -0.12 -9.65 -22.05
CA PHE A 279 -1.36 -9.45 -22.79
C PHE A 279 -1.09 -8.98 -24.22
N GLN A 280 -0.26 -7.95 -24.41
CA GLN A 280 0.07 -7.43 -25.73
C GLN A 280 0.82 -8.46 -26.59
N LYS A 281 1.79 -9.19 -26.03
CA LYS A 281 2.57 -10.23 -26.74
C LYS A 281 1.68 -11.39 -27.16
N VAL A 282 0.83 -11.89 -26.26
CA VAL A 282 -0.11 -12.96 -26.57
C VAL A 282 -1.13 -12.51 -27.60
N PHE A 283 -1.61 -11.27 -27.52
CA PHE A 283 -2.52 -10.73 -28.53
C PHE A 283 -1.91 -10.73 -29.93
N ILE A 284 -0.70 -10.18 -30.08
CA ILE A 284 0.03 -10.14 -31.35
C ILE A 284 0.22 -11.56 -31.92
N ASN A 285 0.46 -12.55 -31.05
CA ASN A 285 0.61 -13.95 -31.47
C ASN A 285 -0.72 -14.67 -31.74
N ALA A 286 -1.79 -14.34 -30.99
CA ALA A 286 -3.11 -14.97 -31.07
C ALA A 286 -3.87 -14.59 -32.35
N LEU A 287 -3.60 -13.41 -32.91
CA LEU A 287 -4.06 -13.00 -34.25
C LEU A 287 -3.71 -14.01 -35.35
N ARG A 288 -2.76 -14.92 -35.11
CA ARG A 288 -2.29 -15.85 -36.13
C ARG A 288 -3.08 -17.16 -36.19
N HIS A 289 -3.57 -17.75 -35.08
CA HIS A 289 -4.05 -19.15 -35.13
C HIS A 289 -5.12 -19.64 -34.12
N ILE A 290 -5.57 -18.89 -33.08
CA ILE A 290 -6.43 -19.49 -32.00
C ILE A 290 -7.54 -18.52 -31.54
N GLY A 291 -8.72 -19.07 -31.23
CA GLY A 291 -9.93 -18.40 -30.73
C GLY A 291 -9.67 -17.27 -29.72
N PRO A 292 -9.69 -16.00 -30.16
CA PRO A 292 -9.12 -14.89 -29.39
C PRO A 292 -10.01 -14.40 -28.22
N ALA A 293 -11.30 -14.76 -28.20
CA ALA A 293 -12.23 -14.26 -27.18
C ALA A 293 -12.00 -14.87 -25.80
N ALA A 294 -11.75 -16.18 -25.70
CA ALA A 294 -11.56 -16.87 -24.42
C ALA A 294 -10.28 -16.37 -23.70
N MET A 295 -9.19 -16.20 -24.43
CA MET A 295 -7.94 -15.67 -23.87
C MET A 295 -8.11 -14.23 -23.36
N VAL A 296 -8.82 -13.37 -24.10
CA VAL A 296 -9.11 -11.99 -23.66
C VAL A 296 -9.94 -11.98 -22.38
N ALA A 297 -10.92 -12.89 -22.25
CA ALA A 297 -11.71 -13.04 -21.03
C ALA A 297 -10.85 -13.47 -19.82
N ASP A 298 -9.90 -14.39 -20.00
CA ASP A 298 -9.00 -14.82 -18.94
C ASP A 298 -8.06 -13.69 -18.49
N TYR A 299 -7.48 -12.93 -19.42
CA TYR A 299 -6.67 -11.75 -19.09
C TYR A 299 -7.47 -10.64 -18.41
N ARG A 300 -8.74 -10.44 -18.80
CA ARG A 300 -9.66 -9.53 -18.11
C ARG A 300 -9.90 -9.96 -16.67
N SER A 301 -10.05 -11.27 -16.42
CA SER A 301 -10.20 -11.81 -15.07
C SER A 301 -8.96 -11.58 -14.20
N LEU A 302 -7.75 -11.75 -14.77
CA LEU A 302 -6.48 -11.44 -14.10
C LEU A 302 -6.37 -9.97 -13.76
N TRP A 303 -6.67 -9.08 -14.72
CA TRP A 303 -6.65 -7.65 -14.46
C TRP A 303 -7.65 -7.24 -13.37
N LEU A 304 -8.87 -7.80 -13.38
CA LEU A 304 -9.86 -7.56 -12.32
C LEU A 304 -9.34 -8.02 -10.95
N SER A 305 -8.66 -9.17 -10.88
CA SER A 305 -8.05 -9.65 -9.65
C SER A 305 -6.93 -8.73 -9.17
N LEU A 306 -6.08 -8.22 -10.07
CA LEU A 306 -5.01 -7.28 -9.74
C LEU A 306 -5.55 -5.92 -9.29
N SER A 307 -6.59 -5.43 -9.96
CA SER A 307 -7.31 -4.21 -9.58
C SER A 307 -7.92 -4.34 -8.18
N LYS A 308 -8.54 -5.49 -7.88
CA LYS A 308 -9.04 -5.82 -6.54
C LYS A 308 -7.91 -5.82 -5.51
N LEU A 309 -6.78 -6.50 -5.79
CA LEU A 309 -5.60 -6.52 -4.91
C LEU A 309 -5.05 -5.11 -4.63
N THR A 310 -5.03 -4.24 -5.64
CA THR A 310 -4.59 -2.84 -5.52
C THR A 310 -5.46 -2.07 -4.54
N ARG A 311 -6.79 -2.16 -4.69
CA ARG A 311 -7.75 -1.51 -3.78
C ARG A 311 -7.74 -2.11 -2.38
N ASP A 312 -7.69 -3.43 -2.29
CA ASP A 312 -7.67 -4.14 -1.01
C ASP A 312 -6.40 -3.77 -0.22
N THR A 313 -5.25 -3.60 -0.90
CA THR A 313 -4.00 -3.11 -0.28
C THR A 313 -4.18 -1.75 0.38
N GLY A 314 -4.76 -0.76 -0.30
CA GLY A 314 -5.03 0.57 0.28
C GLY A 314 -6.02 0.53 1.44
N THR A 315 -7.11 -0.23 1.31
CA THR A 315 -8.15 -0.33 2.35
C THR A 315 -7.71 -1.13 3.58
N ALA A 316 -6.79 -2.08 3.42
CA ALA A 316 -6.30 -2.89 4.53
C ALA A 316 -5.32 -2.14 5.44
N THR A 317 -4.56 -1.20 4.89
CA THR A 317 -3.58 -0.39 5.64
C THR A 317 -4.03 1.06 5.80
N CYS A 318 -5.34 1.29 5.67
CA CYS A 318 -5.96 2.61 5.65
C CYS A 318 -5.56 3.44 6.88
N TYR A 319 -5.80 2.92 8.08
CA TYR A 319 -5.64 3.67 9.32
C TYR A 319 -4.18 3.98 9.57
N THR A 320 -3.30 3.00 9.34
CA THR A 320 -1.86 3.20 9.55
C THR A 320 -1.30 4.27 8.62
N PHE A 321 -1.60 4.23 7.32
CA PHE A 321 -1.10 5.24 6.40
C PHE A 321 -1.81 6.59 6.53
N THR A 322 -3.08 6.64 6.90
CA THR A 322 -3.73 7.91 7.24
C THR A 322 -3.03 8.58 8.42
N PHE A 323 -2.72 7.82 9.48
CA PHE A 323 -1.98 8.32 10.63
C PHE A 323 -0.56 8.77 10.25
N ILE A 324 0.19 7.96 9.49
CA ILE A 324 1.55 8.30 9.06
C ILE A 324 1.55 9.58 8.20
N ASN A 325 0.62 9.72 7.25
CA ASN A 325 0.54 10.94 6.44
C ASN A 325 0.25 12.18 7.30
N LEU A 326 -0.72 12.09 8.21
CA LEU A 326 -1.05 13.20 9.12
C LEU A 326 0.10 13.55 10.06
N TYR A 327 0.78 12.53 10.60
CA TYR A 327 1.99 12.68 11.40
C TYR A 327 3.10 13.39 10.63
N LEU A 328 3.40 12.94 9.40
CA LEU A 328 4.43 13.55 8.56
C LEU A 328 4.10 15.00 8.22
N PHE A 329 2.83 15.31 7.93
CA PHE A 329 2.41 16.71 7.74
C PHE A 329 2.68 17.57 8.97
N PHE A 330 2.37 17.05 10.15
CA PHE A 330 2.59 17.78 11.38
C PHE A 330 4.09 18.02 11.65
N VAL A 331 4.93 16.99 11.50
CA VAL A 331 6.39 17.10 11.65
C VAL A 331 6.99 18.07 10.62
N ILE A 332 6.58 17.99 9.35
CA ILE A 332 7.06 18.89 8.30
C ILE A 332 6.67 20.34 8.61
N THR A 333 5.43 20.58 9.05
CA THR A 333 4.93 21.92 9.40
C THR A 333 5.74 22.52 10.53
N LEU A 334 5.93 21.79 11.63
CA LEU A 334 6.71 22.25 12.78
C LEU A 334 8.18 22.46 12.42
N SER A 335 8.77 21.58 11.59
CA SER A 335 10.17 21.70 11.20
C SER A 335 10.43 22.90 10.29
N ILE A 336 9.59 23.11 9.27
CA ILE A 336 9.71 24.27 8.38
C ILE A 336 9.49 25.57 9.17
N TYR A 337 8.54 25.55 10.10
CA TYR A 337 8.25 26.70 10.93
C TYR A 337 9.42 27.09 11.86
N GLY A 338 9.99 26.11 12.57
CA GLY A 338 11.16 26.37 13.41
C GLY A 338 12.34 26.89 12.59
N LEU A 339 12.57 26.36 11.39
CA LEU A 339 13.61 26.87 10.49
C LEU A 339 13.33 28.32 10.07
N MET A 340 12.09 28.66 9.72
CA MET A 340 11.72 30.00 9.27
C MET A 340 11.84 31.04 10.40
N ALA A 341 11.50 30.66 11.63
CA ALA A 341 11.66 31.52 12.80
C ALA A 341 13.13 31.89 13.09
N GLN A 342 14.07 31.02 12.71
CA GLN A 342 15.51 31.22 12.93
C GLN A 342 16.19 32.03 11.81
N VAL A 343 15.61 32.07 10.59
CA VAL A 343 16.19 32.81 9.45
C VAL A 343 16.37 34.30 9.77
N SER A 344 15.55 34.89 10.64
CA SER A 344 15.68 36.29 11.06
C SER A 344 16.76 36.54 12.11
N GLU A 345 17.13 35.54 12.92
CA GLU A 345 18.13 35.66 14.00
C GLU A 345 19.53 35.14 13.57
N GLY A 346 19.60 34.39 12.47
CA GLY A 346 20.81 33.78 11.93
C GLY A 346 20.84 32.26 12.15
N LEU A 347 21.36 31.50 11.18
CA LEU A 347 21.35 30.04 11.24
C LEU A 347 22.35 29.51 12.28
N GLY A 348 21.82 28.89 13.33
CA GLY A 348 22.57 28.20 14.38
C GLY A 348 22.89 26.75 14.02
N ILE A 349 23.69 26.09 14.86
CA ILE A 349 24.01 24.67 14.71
C ILE A 349 22.74 23.81 14.91
N LYS A 350 21.85 24.18 15.85
CA LYS A 350 20.60 23.46 16.17
C LYS A 350 19.68 23.29 14.96
N ASP A 351 19.68 24.27 14.06
CA ASP A 351 18.83 24.39 12.88
C ASP A 351 19.15 23.31 11.85
N ILE A 352 20.40 22.80 11.85
CA ILE A 352 20.82 21.69 10.99
C ILE A 352 20.01 20.42 11.32
N GLY A 353 19.76 20.14 12.60
CA GLY A 353 18.96 18.99 13.02
C GLY A 353 17.51 19.11 12.58
N LEU A 354 16.96 20.32 12.61
CA LEU A 354 15.61 20.62 12.14
C LEU A 354 15.50 20.51 10.62
N ALA A 355 16.50 21.00 9.88
CA ALA A 355 16.59 20.88 8.42
C ALA A 355 16.68 19.43 7.96
N VAL A 356 17.50 18.60 8.62
CA VAL A 356 17.59 17.16 8.34
C VAL A 356 16.25 16.49 8.57
N THR A 357 15.59 16.78 9.70
CA THR A 357 14.27 16.21 10.03
C THR A 357 13.20 16.60 9.01
N ALA A 358 13.15 17.87 8.61
CA ALA A 358 12.25 18.35 7.56
C ALA A 358 12.51 17.64 6.23
N PHE A 359 13.77 17.59 5.80
CA PHE A 359 14.17 16.97 4.54
C PHE A 359 13.79 15.50 4.48
N CYS A 360 14.13 14.72 5.51
CA CYS A 360 13.81 13.30 5.52
C CYS A 360 12.29 13.04 5.59
N SER A 361 11.55 13.84 6.36
CA SER A 361 10.09 13.70 6.45
C SER A 361 9.40 14.04 5.12
N VAL A 362 9.85 15.08 4.42
CA VAL A 362 9.35 15.44 3.08
C VAL A 362 9.65 14.33 2.07
N LEU A 363 10.87 13.78 2.08
CA LEU A 363 11.23 12.67 1.19
C LEU A 363 10.38 11.44 1.44
N LEU A 364 10.19 11.05 2.72
CA LEU A 364 9.38 9.89 3.08
C LEU A 364 7.94 10.06 2.59
N LEU A 365 7.34 11.22 2.84
CA LEU A 365 6.00 11.54 2.38
C LEU A 365 5.89 11.53 0.85
N PHE A 366 6.89 12.09 0.15
CA PHE A 366 6.96 12.09 -1.30
C PHE A 366 6.94 10.66 -1.85
N PHE A 367 7.79 9.76 -1.34
CA PHE A 367 7.82 8.37 -1.78
C PHE A 367 6.51 7.62 -1.52
N ILE A 368 5.86 7.85 -0.38
CA ILE A 368 4.55 7.25 -0.06
C ILE A 368 3.49 7.68 -1.09
N CYS A 369 3.42 8.99 -1.38
CA CYS A 369 2.44 9.56 -2.30
C CYS A 369 2.73 9.20 -3.76
N ASP A 370 4.01 9.21 -4.15
CA ASP A 370 4.44 8.96 -5.52
C ASP A 370 4.21 7.51 -5.92
N GLU A 371 4.61 6.55 -5.09
CA GLU A 371 4.40 5.14 -5.41
C GLU A 371 2.94 4.72 -5.33
N GLY A 372 2.16 5.29 -4.39
CA GLY A 372 0.71 5.06 -4.36
C GLY A 372 0.03 5.54 -5.65
N HIS A 373 0.45 6.70 -6.15
CA HIS A 373 -0.01 7.23 -7.43
C HIS A 373 0.45 6.35 -8.61
N ASN A 374 1.72 5.98 -8.64
CA ASN A 374 2.34 5.16 -9.68
C ASN A 374 1.63 3.81 -9.77
N ALA A 375 1.41 3.10 -8.66
CA ALA A 375 0.70 1.82 -8.65
C ALA A 375 -0.72 1.94 -9.24
N SER A 376 -1.49 2.92 -8.79
CA SER A 376 -2.84 3.20 -9.32
C SER A 376 -2.83 3.51 -10.82
N PHE A 377 -1.86 4.33 -11.26
CA PHE A 377 -1.69 4.72 -12.65
C PHE A 377 -1.27 3.56 -13.55
N ASN A 378 -0.33 2.71 -13.12
CA ASN A 378 0.14 1.57 -13.92
C ASN A 378 -0.97 0.51 -14.08
N VAL A 379 -1.71 0.19 -13.02
CA VAL A 379 -2.80 -0.80 -13.08
C VAL A 379 -3.92 -0.36 -14.02
N LYS A 380 -4.22 0.95 -14.07
CA LYS A 380 -5.29 1.49 -14.93
C LYS A 380 -4.78 1.91 -16.31
N THR A 381 -3.93 2.93 -16.37
CA THR A 381 -3.63 3.67 -17.59
C THR A 381 -2.66 2.93 -18.52
N ILE A 382 -1.67 2.20 -18.00
CA ILE A 382 -0.80 1.40 -18.87
C ILE A 382 -1.59 0.28 -19.54
N PHE A 383 -2.49 -0.36 -18.79
CA PHE A 383 -3.33 -1.42 -19.32
C PHE A 383 -4.27 -0.89 -20.42
N GLN A 384 -4.93 0.25 -20.17
CA GLN A 384 -5.77 0.92 -21.18
C GLN A 384 -5.00 1.31 -22.44
N LYS A 385 -3.81 1.93 -22.28
CA LYS A 385 -2.97 2.31 -23.43
C LYS A 385 -2.54 1.11 -24.25
N LYS A 386 -2.16 0.00 -23.61
CA LYS A 386 -1.75 -1.23 -24.30
C LYS A 386 -2.92 -1.93 -24.98
N ILE A 387 -4.12 -1.91 -24.39
CA ILE A 387 -5.34 -2.40 -25.06
C ILE A 387 -5.68 -1.54 -26.28
N LEU A 388 -5.60 -0.21 -26.18
CA LEU A 388 -5.93 0.69 -27.29
C LEU A 388 -4.91 0.65 -28.44
N MET A 389 -3.68 0.25 -28.17
CA MET A 389 -2.63 0.09 -29.18
C MET A 389 -2.81 -1.18 -30.04
N VAL A 390 -3.74 -2.04 -29.65
CA VAL A 390 -4.01 -3.28 -30.37
C VAL A 390 -4.91 -3.01 -31.57
N GLU A 391 -4.49 -3.47 -32.75
CA GLU A 391 -5.26 -3.34 -33.99
C GLU A 391 -6.50 -4.27 -33.97
N LEU A 392 -7.69 -3.65 -33.94
CA LEU A 392 -8.99 -4.34 -33.95
C LEU A 392 -9.42 -4.80 -35.35
N SER A 393 -8.75 -4.30 -36.40
CA SER A 393 -9.13 -4.48 -37.81
C SER A 393 -9.13 -5.94 -38.28
N TRP A 394 -8.39 -6.81 -37.62
CA TRP A 394 -8.24 -8.24 -37.96
C TRP A 394 -8.94 -9.18 -36.98
N MET A 395 -9.78 -8.65 -36.09
CA MET A 395 -10.34 -9.40 -34.98
C MET A 395 -11.77 -9.92 -35.25
N ASN A 396 -12.07 -11.13 -34.76
CA ASN A 396 -13.42 -11.70 -34.79
C ASN A 396 -14.41 -10.85 -33.96
N SER A 397 -15.69 -10.81 -34.34
CA SER A 397 -16.75 -10.02 -33.68
C SER A 397 -16.85 -10.27 -32.18
N ASP A 398 -16.69 -11.53 -31.77
CA ASP A 398 -16.80 -11.94 -30.36
C ASP A 398 -15.63 -11.40 -29.53
N ALA A 399 -14.43 -11.38 -30.10
CA ALA A 399 -13.25 -10.87 -29.41
C ALA A 399 -13.25 -9.33 -29.36
N THR A 400 -13.78 -8.66 -30.39
CA THR A 400 -14.05 -7.22 -30.35
C THR A 400 -15.04 -6.87 -29.25
N THR A 401 -16.05 -7.71 -29.03
CA THR A 401 -17.03 -7.52 -27.96
C THR A 401 -16.40 -7.72 -26.58
N GLU A 402 -15.58 -8.75 -26.38
CA GLU A 402 -14.84 -8.95 -25.12
C GLU A 402 -13.84 -7.81 -24.84
N ILE A 403 -13.16 -7.26 -25.86
CA ILE A 403 -12.29 -6.09 -25.68
C ILE A 403 -13.11 -4.87 -25.27
N ASN A 404 -14.26 -4.63 -25.90
CA ASN A 404 -15.13 -3.52 -25.51
C ASN A 404 -15.64 -3.70 -24.06
N MET A 405 -15.98 -4.93 -23.65
CA MET A 405 -16.32 -5.23 -22.26
C MET A 405 -15.12 -5.00 -21.32
N PHE A 406 -13.91 -5.35 -21.74
CA PHE A 406 -12.70 -5.13 -20.96
C PHE A 406 -12.39 -3.64 -20.83
N LEU A 407 -12.40 -2.88 -21.92
CA LEU A 407 -12.15 -1.44 -21.92
C LEU A 407 -13.17 -0.74 -21.01
N ARG A 408 -14.45 -1.08 -21.14
CA ARG A 408 -15.50 -0.60 -20.23
C ARG A 408 -15.22 -0.99 -18.78
N ALA A 409 -14.76 -2.21 -18.50
CA ALA A 409 -14.38 -2.62 -17.16
C ALA A 409 -13.19 -1.79 -16.61
N THR A 410 -12.21 -1.44 -17.44
CA THR A 410 -11.08 -0.57 -17.04
C THR A 410 -11.49 0.88 -16.80
N GLU A 411 -12.50 1.37 -17.52
CA GLU A 411 -13.06 2.71 -17.31
C GLU A 411 -13.92 2.78 -16.05
N MET A 412 -14.73 1.75 -15.80
CA MET A 412 -15.69 1.70 -14.70
C MET A 412 -15.04 1.33 -13.35
N ASN A 413 -14.01 0.47 -13.33
CA ASN A 413 -13.28 0.14 -12.11
C ASN A 413 -12.01 0.97 -11.98
N GLN A 414 -12.08 2.06 -11.21
CA GLN A 414 -10.88 2.80 -10.82
C GLN A 414 -10.06 1.97 -9.82
N ALA A 415 -8.93 1.42 -10.27
CA ALA A 415 -7.94 0.75 -9.43
C ALA A 415 -7.12 1.76 -8.60
N ASN A 416 -7.78 2.79 -8.08
CA ASN A 416 -7.12 3.82 -7.27
C ASN A 416 -6.88 3.27 -5.88
N ILE A 417 -5.65 3.44 -5.39
CA ILE A 417 -5.31 3.18 -4.00
C ILE A 417 -5.95 4.29 -3.15
N ASN A 418 -7.09 3.95 -2.56
CA ASN A 418 -7.78 4.80 -1.60
C ASN A 418 -7.52 4.29 -0.17
N LEU A 419 -7.28 5.23 0.76
CA LEU A 419 -7.23 4.89 2.18
C LEU A 419 -8.66 4.96 2.72
N GLY A 420 -9.44 3.91 2.48
CA GLY A 420 -10.78 3.74 3.07
C GLY A 420 -11.81 4.80 2.63
N GLY A 421 -11.57 5.49 1.52
CA GLY A 421 -12.45 6.56 1.01
C GLY A 421 -12.20 7.95 1.62
N PHE A 422 -11.24 8.10 2.55
CA PHE A 422 -10.89 9.40 3.12
C PHE A 422 -10.14 10.28 2.13
N PHE A 423 -9.14 9.71 1.46
CA PHE A 423 -8.43 10.37 0.36
C PHE A 423 -7.70 9.34 -0.51
N ASP A 424 -7.44 9.73 -1.75
CA ASP A 424 -6.58 8.97 -2.67
C ASP A 424 -5.13 9.29 -2.39
N VAL A 425 -4.28 8.26 -2.26
CA VAL A 425 -2.83 8.45 -2.09
C VAL A 425 -2.25 8.87 -3.43
N ASN A 426 -2.16 10.19 -3.65
CA ASN A 426 -1.72 10.75 -4.92
C ASN A 426 -0.79 11.96 -4.73
N ARG A 427 -0.17 12.40 -5.83
CA ARG A 427 0.70 13.60 -5.85
C ARG A 427 -0.04 14.89 -5.48
N ASN A 428 -1.37 14.93 -5.57
CA ASN A 428 -2.16 16.11 -5.17
C ASN A 428 -2.25 16.23 -3.65
N LEU A 429 -2.27 15.11 -2.92
CA LEU A 429 -2.17 15.10 -1.46
C LEU A 429 -0.87 15.78 -1.02
N PHE A 430 0.26 15.42 -1.63
CA PHE A 430 1.55 16.08 -1.38
C PHE A 430 1.50 17.59 -1.63
N LYS A 431 0.93 18.02 -2.77
CA LYS A 431 0.78 19.45 -3.10
C LYS A 431 -0.07 20.20 -2.08
N SER A 432 -1.21 19.63 -1.67
CA SER A 432 -2.15 20.28 -0.74
C SER A 432 -1.51 20.66 0.59
N VAL A 433 -0.51 19.89 1.01
CA VAL A 433 0.20 20.09 2.26
C VAL A 433 1.24 21.18 2.15
N THR A 434 1.95 21.24 1.02
CA THR A 434 2.85 22.37 0.77
C THR A 434 2.08 23.70 0.87
N TYR A 435 0.87 23.75 0.33
CA TYR A 435 0.00 24.93 0.45
C TYR A 435 -0.47 25.18 1.88
N LEU A 436 -0.94 24.15 2.60
CA LEU A 436 -1.41 24.33 3.98
C LEU A 436 -0.29 24.79 4.92
N VAL A 437 0.91 24.22 4.79
CA VAL A 437 2.10 24.65 5.55
C VAL A 437 2.39 26.12 5.26
N VAL A 438 2.47 26.51 3.98
CA VAL A 438 2.75 27.89 3.58
C VAL A 438 1.70 28.86 4.11
N LEU A 439 0.42 28.51 4.02
CA LEU A 439 -0.68 29.35 4.52
C LEU A 439 -0.68 29.48 6.04
N LEU A 440 -0.38 28.39 6.76
CA LEU A 440 -0.27 28.41 8.21
C LEU A 440 0.93 29.27 8.65
N GLN A 441 2.04 29.25 7.89
CA GLN A 441 3.15 30.17 8.15
C GLN A 441 2.77 31.62 7.92
N PHE A 442 2.08 31.95 6.82
CA PHE A 442 1.65 33.32 6.56
C PHE A 442 0.67 33.85 7.61
N GLN A 443 -0.25 33.03 8.09
CA GLN A 443 -1.24 33.46 9.09
C GLN A 443 -0.59 33.74 10.45
N ILE A 444 0.46 33.02 10.82
CA ILE A 444 1.18 33.19 12.10
C ILE A 444 2.28 34.25 11.98
N SER A 445 2.83 34.48 10.78
CA SER A 445 3.88 35.48 10.55
C SER A 445 3.35 36.91 10.38
N ILE A 446 2.04 37.11 10.19
CA ILE A 446 1.46 38.46 10.18
C ILE A 446 1.55 39.00 11.62
N PRO A 447 2.36 40.04 11.89
CA PRO A 447 2.42 40.63 13.20
C PRO A 447 1.02 41.13 13.54
N SER A 448 0.51 40.78 14.72
CA SER A 448 -0.69 41.37 15.30
C SER A 448 -0.44 42.82 15.73
N GLU A 449 0.15 43.65 14.86
CA GLU A 449 0.29 45.09 15.07
C GLU A 449 -1.09 45.76 15.15
N ASP A 450 -2.11 45.19 14.51
CA ASP A 450 -3.50 45.68 14.62
C ASP A 450 -4.13 45.49 16.01
N ALA A 451 -3.59 44.60 16.86
CA ALA A 451 -4.10 44.40 18.23
C ALA A 451 -3.46 45.35 19.26
N ALA A 452 -2.26 45.89 18.96
CA ALA A 452 -1.59 46.88 19.80
C ALA A 452 -2.05 48.31 19.49
N VAL A 453 -2.33 48.62 18.23
CA VAL A 453 -2.80 49.95 17.80
C VAL A 453 -4.20 50.26 18.35
N ILE A 454 -5.07 49.26 18.56
CA ILE A 454 -6.40 49.46 19.16
C ILE A 454 -6.33 49.70 20.68
N LYS A 455 -5.26 49.28 21.38
CA LYS A 455 -5.05 49.57 22.81
C LYS A 455 -4.33 50.90 23.06
N GLY A 456 -3.52 51.38 22.12
CA GLY A 456 -2.82 52.67 22.23
C GLY A 456 -3.71 53.90 21.99
N ASN A 457 -4.81 53.77 21.23
CA ASN A 457 -5.68 54.90 20.93
C ASN A 457 -6.76 55.21 21.98
N ASN A 458 -6.90 54.39 23.03
CA ASN A 458 -7.88 54.62 24.10
C ASN A 458 -7.30 55.27 25.36
N SER A 459 -6.00 55.57 25.40
CA SER A 459 -5.35 56.20 26.57
C SER A 459 -5.16 57.71 26.47
N ASP A 460 -5.47 58.34 25.33
CA ASP A 460 -5.21 59.78 25.11
C ASP A 460 -6.43 60.70 25.28
N TYR A 461 -7.53 60.21 25.86
CA TYR A 461 -8.73 61.02 26.15
C TYR A 461 -9.18 60.93 27.62
N VAL A 462 -8.27 61.17 28.57
CA VAL A 462 -8.66 61.64 29.92
C VAL A 462 -7.59 62.62 30.42
N ALA A 463 -7.80 63.91 30.15
CA ALA A 463 -7.20 65.02 30.87
C ALA A 463 -8.31 66.03 31.19
#